data_AF-A0A383VTZ6-F1
#
_entry.id   AF-A0A383VTZ6-F1
#
_cell.length_a   1.000
_cell.length_b   1.000
_cell.length_c   1.000
_cell.angle_alpha   90.00
_cell.angle_beta   90.00
_cell.angle_gamma   90.00
#
_symmetry.space_group_name_H-M   'P 1'
#
loop_
_entity.id
_entity.type
_entity.pdbx_description
1 polymer ?
#
loop_
_entity_poly.entity_id
_entity_poly.type
_entity_poly.pdbx_seq_one_letter_code
_entity_poly.pdbx_strand_id
1 'polypeptide(L)'
;MGLASKLQAAQAAGGLVMAMGAPQGAGMPGAPMYPSNAGAAGAPYGAPYGAAPSAPPAPYGQQPMPGAPGSMGMMPAPQGMPAGPYQPASGAYGAAQAPPQAMPGTGFGAAPGIPPPGAPMPGSDMSMQPGTQGNQQQQQQYQTSAYPMGAPAAGAPMQQQPLGMPGPAAGPAAGGAPGGMAGAIHAKLSSVVAANQLQRFYPPQALQALAGRLDARVNFRDLAARWRMPVEMALDLASLALYDIVLFADDSGSMAFEENGERVEDLKMIGSKVAEIATLFDDDGILVRFMNSDKQGNGIRSAADVSALLAGVQYSGLTPLATSMHAKVLQPIVFSLAASGQLAKPVLVLTITDGEPTDNPTDKVVQVIKESRSRLAAPYGPKAVAFEFAQVGKDQRAQAFLGQLDKHPEVGNSIDCTSYYELESVEYQRRGIQLSPELWLVKIMVGSIDPSYDEGDE
;
A
#
# COMPACT_ATOMS: atom_id res chain seq x y z
N MET A 1 -18.99 9.07 3.28
CA MET A 1 -17.97 10.10 3.09
C MET A 1 -16.66 9.37 3.03
N GLY A 2 -16.17 9.16 1.81
CA GLY A 2 -14.90 8.49 1.56
C GLY A 2 -13.73 9.30 2.03
N LEU A 3 -12.57 8.67 1.99
CA LEU A 3 -11.35 9.28 2.47
C LEU A 3 -11.01 10.54 1.68
N ALA A 4 -11.17 10.52 0.35
CA ALA A 4 -10.97 11.71 -0.49
C ALA A 4 -11.84 12.90 -0.04
N SER A 5 -13.11 12.63 0.29
CA SER A 5 -14.03 13.66 0.80
C SER A 5 -13.59 14.19 2.17
N LYS A 6 -13.05 13.34 3.04
CA LYS A 6 -12.57 13.74 4.37
C LYS A 6 -11.29 14.55 4.31
N LEU A 7 -10.34 14.16 3.46
CA LEU A 7 -9.12 14.92 3.23
C LEU A 7 -9.45 16.30 2.67
N GLN A 8 -10.39 16.39 1.72
CA GLN A 8 -10.86 17.67 1.20
C GLN A 8 -11.56 18.51 2.28
N ALA A 9 -12.38 17.89 3.13
CA ALA A 9 -13.02 18.57 4.27
C ALA A 9 -12.01 19.04 5.33
N ALA A 10 -10.98 18.23 5.63
CA ALA A 10 -9.91 18.58 6.57
C ALA A 10 -8.98 19.67 6.01
N GLN A 11 -8.80 19.73 4.68
CA GLN A 11 -8.13 20.82 4.01
C GLN A 11 -8.96 22.11 4.05
N ALA A 12 -10.29 22.01 3.89
CA ALA A 12 -11.21 23.14 3.96
C ALA A 12 -11.44 23.68 5.38
N ALA A 13 -11.34 22.84 6.41
CA ALA A 13 -11.55 23.20 7.82
C ALA A 13 -10.33 23.86 8.50
N GLY A 14 -9.30 24.26 7.75
CA GLY A 14 -8.08 24.87 8.28
C GLY A 14 -8.31 26.26 8.87
N GLY A 15 -8.64 26.32 10.16
CA GLY A 15 -8.70 27.58 10.91
C GLY A 15 -9.33 27.48 12.29
N LEU A 16 -8.74 26.70 13.21
CA LEU A 16 -8.79 26.91 14.68
C LEU A 16 -7.89 25.88 15.35
N VAL A 17 -6.61 26.23 15.51
CA VAL A 17 -5.72 25.54 16.45
C VAL A 17 -6.11 26.03 17.84
N MET A 18 -6.93 25.27 18.57
CA MET A 18 -7.05 25.44 20.02
C MET A 18 -5.79 24.86 20.65
N ALA A 19 -4.94 25.74 21.16
CA ALA A 19 -3.78 25.38 21.96
C ALA A 19 -4.21 24.57 23.19
N MET A 20 -3.71 23.35 23.32
CA MET A 20 -3.77 22.59 24.57
C MET A 20 -2.85 23.24 25.60
N GLY A 21 -3.44 23.91 26.59
CA GLY A 21 -2.79 24.26 27.85
C GLY A 21 -3.08 23.18 28.91
N ALA A 22 -2.02 22.62 29.50
CA ALA A 22 -2.08 21.64 30.58
C ALA A 22 -2.63 22.24 31.92
N PRO A 23 -3.08 21.41 32.88
CA PRO A 23 -3.97 21.83 33.96
C PRO A 23 -3.21 22.34 35.19
N GLN A 24 -3.73 23.39 35.83
CA GLN A 24 -3.40 23.76 37.21
C GLN A 24 -4.70 24.04 37.98
N GLY A 25 -4.83 23.40 39.14
CA GLY A 25 -6.03 23.43 39.96
C GLY A 25 -6.10 24.59 40.96
N ALA A 26 -7.18 24.50 41.75
CA ALA A 26 -7.52 25.20 43.00
C ALA A 26 -8.45 26.42 42.90
N GLY A 27 -9.58 26.32 43.62
CA GLY A 27 -10.15 27.46 44.37
C GLY A 27 -11.55 27.92 43.98
N MET A 28 -12.58 27.35 44.62
CA MET A 28 -13.80 28.10 44.99
C MET A 28 -13.43 29.19 46.03
N PRO A 29 -14.11 30.35 46.14
CA PRO A 29 -15.53 30.42 46.59
C PRO A 29 -16.38 31.63 46.15
N GLY A 30 -17.69 31.56 46.45
CA GLY A 30 -18.46 32.73 46.94
C GLY A 30 -19.61 33.25 46.08
N ALA A 31 -20.85 32.90 46.46
CA ALA A 31 -22.06 33.66 46.14
C ALA A 31 -22.17 34.91 47.04
N PRO A 32 -22.96 35.95 46.69
CA PRO A 32 -24.34 36.00 47.23
C PRO A 32 -25.44 36.67 46.35
N MET A 33 -26.66 36.15 46.54
CA MET A 33 -27.98 36.80 46.74
C MET A 33 -28.59 37.86 45.78
N TYR A 34 -29.85 37.57 45.44
CA TYR A 34 -30.91 38.33 44.73
C TYR A 34 -31.39 39.61 45.46
N PRO A 35 -32.25 40.45 44.81
CA PRO A 35 -33.70 40.28 44.98
C PRO A 35 -34.55 40.32 43.70
N SER A 36 -35.69 39.66 43.86
CA SER A 36 -36.89 39.44 43.05
C SER A 36 -37.66 40.67 42.56
N ASN A 37 -38.41 40.52 41.47
CA ASN A 37 -39.85 40.83 41.49
C ASN A 37 -40.66 39.96 40.50
N ALA A 38 -41.88 39.62 40.91
CA ALA A 38 -42.73 38.56 40.36
C ALA A 38 -44.05 39.09 39.77
N GLY A 39 -44.73 38.20 39.02
CA GLY A 39 -46.15 38.24 38.67
C GLY A 39 -46.42 38.66 37.22
N ALA A 40 -47.34 38.10 36.43
CA ALA A 40 -48.29 36.99 36.50
C ALA A 40 -49.02 37.01 35.12
N ALA A 41 -49.01 35.93 34.33
CA ALA A 41 -50.12 34.97 34.14
C ALA A 41 -51.21 35.40 33.11
N GLY A 42 -51.54 34.49 32.19
CA GLY A 42 -52.91 34.36 31.65
C GLY A 42 -53.14 34.49 30.13
N ALA A 43 -52.88 33.40 29.39
CA ALA A 43 -53.77 32.71 28.43
C ALA A 43 -54.44 33.42 27.19
N PRO A 44 -54.80 32.63 26.14
CA PRO A 44 -54.86 33.06 24.74
C PRO A 44 -56.26 32.97 24.08
N TYR A 45 -56.50 33.64 22.94
CA TYR A 45 -57.48 33.36 21.86
C TYR A 45 -57.11 34.34 20.71
N GLY A 46 -56.98 34.01 19.42
CA GLY A 46 -57.81 33.21 18.51
C GLY A 46 -58.44 34.16 17.47
N ALA A 47 -58.00 34.14 16.21
CA ALA A 47 -58.62 34.88 15.10
C ALA A 47 -58.33 34.26 13.71
N PRO A 48 -59.21 34.42 12.71
CA PRO A 48 -59.61 33.32 11.81
C PRO A 48 -59.39 33.53 10.30
N TYR A 49 -59.45 32.39 9.58
CA TYR A 49 -59.83 32.07 8.20
C TYR A 49 -59.99 33.16 7.10
N GLY A 50 -59.47 32.84 5.90
CA GLY A 50 -60.11 33.26 4.64
C GLY A 50 -59.30 33.12 3.32
N ALA A 51 -59.69 32.16 2.50
CA ALA A 51 -59.69 32.14 1.02
C ALA A 51 -58.42 31.89 0.18
N ALA A 52 -58.49 30.83 -0.64
CA ALA A 52 -57.85 30.62 -1.95
C ALA A 52 -58.96 30.64 -3.03
N PRO A 53 -58.75 30.45 -4.36
CA PRO A 53 -57.54 30.03 -5.09
C PRO A 53 -57.34 30.68 -6.50
N SER A 54 -56.38 30.12 -7.27
CA SER A 54 -56.34 29.95 -8.75
C SER A 54 -55.34 30.78 -9.59
N ALA A 55 -54.35 30.10 -10.18
CA ALA A 55 -54.01 30.10 -11.63
C ALA A 55 -52.77 29.22 -11.92
N PRO A 56 -52.81 28.30 -12.91
CA PRO A 56 -51.66 27.52 -13.38
C PRO A 56 -51.10 28.03 -14.73
N PRO A 57 -49.93 27.54 -15.18
CA PRO A 57 -49.68 27.40 -16.62
C PRO A 57 -49.66 25.94 -17.09
N ALA A 58 -50.14 25.78 -18.33
CA ALA A 58 -50.51 24.55 -19.02
C ALA A 58 -49.32 23.74 -19.60
N PRO A 59 -49.55 22.45 -19.93
CA PRO A 59 -48.68 21.61 -20.76
C PRO A 59 -49.16 21.54 -22.23
N TYR A 60 -48.29 20.97 -23.09
CA TYR A 60 -48.50 20.36 -24.44
C TYR A 60 -47.68 20.96 -25.60
N GLY A 61 -47.02 20.05 -26.33
CA GLY A 61 -46.46 20.28 -27.66
C GLY A 61 -45.52 19.16 -28.12
N GLN A 62 -46.06 18.04 -28.61
CA GLN A 62 -45.33 17.01 -29.38
C GLN A 62 -45.44 17.27 -30.89
N GLN A 63 -44.31 17.11 -31.59
CA GLN A 63 -44.07 16.60 -32.99
C GLN A 63 -44.63 17.39 -34.20
N PRO A 64 -44.13 17.22 -35.47
CA PRO A 64 -43.28 16.12 -36.00
C PRO A 64 -42.10 16.51 -36.95
N MET A 65 -41.26 15.51 -37.29
CA MET A 65 -40.37 15.49 -38.47
C MET A 65 -41.14 15.52 -39.80
N PRO A 66 -40.50 15.95 -40.89
CA PRO A 66 -40.46 15.09 -42.09
C PRO A 66 -39.16 15.12 -42.92
N GLY A 67 -38.68 13.92 -43.31
CA GLY A 67 -38.29 13.61 -44.71
C GLY A 67 -36.85 13.87 -45.21
N ALA A 68 -36.08 12.78 -45.38
CA ALA A 68 -35.12 12.60 -46.49
C ALA A 68 -35.89 12.30 -47.83
N PRO A 69 -35.32 12.19 -49.06
CA PRO A 69 -33.93 11.92 -49.45
C PRO A 69 -33.40 12.65 -50.72
N GLY A 70 -32.09 12.57 -51.02
CA GLY A 70 -31.55 13.05 -52.30
C GLY A 70 -30.09 12.69 -52.54
N SER A 71 -29.85 11.99 -53.65
CA SER A 71 -28.65 11.25 -54.06
C SER A 71 -27.72 12.00 -55.04
N MET A 72 -26.51 11.43 -55.22
CA MET A 72 -25.61 11.47 -56.40
C MET A 72 -24.46 12.50 -56.46
N GLY A 73 -23.28 11.96 -56.83
CA GLY A 73 -22.07 12.69 -57.27
C GLY A 73 -20.78 12.00 -56.80
N MET A 74 -20.47 10.77 -57.23
CA MET A 74 -19.54 10.43 -58.34
C MET A 74 -18.10 10.96 -58.23
N MET A 75 -17.15 10.02 -58.30
CA MET A 75 -15.68 10.16 -58.37
C MET A 75 -15.22 10.87 -59.68
N PRO A 76 -13.91 11.17 -59.89
CA PRO A 76 -12.94 10.14 -60.30
C PRO A 76 -11.49 10.30 -59.78
N ALA A 77 -10.81 9.15 -59.63
CA ALA A 77 -9.36 9.03 -59.78
C ALA A 77 -9.02 8.77 -61.27
N PRO A 78 -7.78 9.00 -61.73
CA PRO A 78 -7.05 7.85 -62.29
C PRO A 78 -5.49 7.87 -62.27
N GLN A 79 -4.96 6.64 -62.27
CA GLN A 79 -3.84 6.06 -63.06
C GLN A 79 -2.35 6.22 -62.71
N GLY A 80 -1.69 5.04 -62.66
CA GLY A 80 -0.29 4.82 -63.09
C GLY A 80 0.38 3.51 -62.59
N MET A 81 0.38 2.43 -63.39
CA MET A 81 1.31 1.27 -63.31
C MET A 81 2.48 1.43 -64.34
N PRO A 82 3.55 0.58 -64.37
CA PRO A 82 3.57 -0.78 -65.01
C PRO A 82 4.38 -1.87 -64.22
N ALA A 83 3.95 -3.14 -64.12
CA ALA A 83 4.32 -4.39 -64.87
C ALA A 83 5.85 -4.68 -64.99
N GLY A 84 6.48 -5.79 -64.55
CA GLY A 84 6.34 -7.28 -64.66
C GLY A 84 7.80 -7.87 -64.77
N PRO A 85 8.11 -9.20 -64.95
CA PRO A 85 7.30 -10.42 -65.11
C PRO A 85 7.79 -11.75 -64.40
N TYR A 86 6.89 -12.75 -64.26
CA TYR A 86 6.92 -14.23 -64.50
C TYR A 86 8.21 -15.10 -64.28
N GLN A 87 8.24 -16.40 -63.88
CA GLN A 87 7.43 -17.63 -64.21
C GLN A 87 7.89 -18.89 -63.34
N PRO A 88 7.47 -20.19 -63.52
CA PRO A 88 6.73 -21.01 -62.51
C PRO A 88 7.09 -22.54 -62.36
N ALA A 89 6.14 -23.33 -61.78
CA ALA A 89 5.82 -24.79 -61.91
C ALA A 89 6.52 -25.79 -60.94
N SER A 90 5.95 -26.93 -60.46
CA SER A 90 4.79 -27.83 -60.75
C SER A 90 4.58 -28.81 -59.55
N GLY A 91 3.38 -29.15 -59.02
CA GLY A 91 2.43 -30.23 -59.42
C GLY A 91 2.72 -31.61 -58.73
N ALA A 92 1.82 -32.53 -58.30
CA ALA A 92 0.36 -32.64 -58.18
C ALA A 92 -0.07 -34.05 -57.60
N TYR A 93 -1.35 -34.19 -57.18
CA TYR A 93 -2.21 -35.42 -56.97
C TYR A 93 -1.90 -36.41 -55.80
N GLY A 94 -2.83 -37.01 -55.02
CA GLY A 94 -4.29 -37.00 -54.93
C GLY A 94 -4.85 -38.09 -53.95
N ALA A 95 -6.14 -37.97 -53.63
CA ALA A 95 -7.13 -38.98 -53.16
C ALA A 95 -7.20 -39.46 -51.67
N ALA A 96 -8.47 -39.61 -51.24
CA ALA A 96 -8.98 -39.93 -49.91
C ALA A 96 -9.51 -41.37 -49.80
N GLN A 97 -9.61 -41.93 -48.59
CA GLN A 97 -10.67 -42.85 -48.11
C GLN A 97 -10.45 -43.30 -46.65
N ALA A 98 -11.55 -43.52 -45.92
CA ALA A 98 -11.65 -43.99 -44.52
C ALA A 98 -12.06 -45.49 -44.44
N PRO A 99 -12.58 -46.02 -43.31
CA PRO A 99 -11.95 -46.69 -42.17
C PRO A 99 -12.29 -48.21 -42.07
N PRO A 100 -11.92 -48.94 -40.98
CA PRO A 100 -12.94 -49.67 -40.18
C PRO A 100 -12.62 -49.80 -38.65
N GLN A 101 -13.62 -49.70 -37.74
CA GLN A 101 -14.31 -50.76 -36.93
C GLN A 101 -13.42 -51.58 -35.94
N ALA A 102 -13.81 -52.07 -34.75
CA ALA A 102 -14.99 -51.99 -33.87
C ALA A 102 -14.63 -52.64 -32.49
N MET A 103 -15.44 -52.33 -31.46
CA MET A 103 -15.49 -52.92 -30.10
C MET A 103 -16.01 -54.39 -30.09
N PRO A 104 -15.88 -55.22 -29.01
CA PRO A 104 -16.64 -55.04 -27.74
C PRO A 104 -15.94 -55.49 -26.43
N GLY A 105 -16.39 -54.91 -25.33
CA GLY A 105 -16.04 -55.33 -23.97
C GLY A 105 -17.03 -56.32 -23.34
N THR A 106 -16.64 -56.90 -22.21
CA THR A 106 -17.49 -57.38 -21.10
C THR A 106 -16.60 -57.81 -19.93
N GLY A 107 -16.94 -57.45 -18.69
CA GLY A 107 -16.44 -58.18 -17.51
C GLY A 107 -16.25 -57.41 -16.20
N PHE A 108 -17.35 -57.09 -15.51
CA PHE A 108 -17.58 -57.13 -14.05
C PHE A 108 -16.46 -56.76 -13.03
N GLY A 109 -16.81 -55.88 -12.08
CA GLY A 109 -16.44 -56.09 -10.65
C GLY A 109 -16.05 -54.88 -9.81
N ALA A 110 -17.03 -54.26 -9.16
CA ALA A 110 -17.07 -53.72 -7.79
C ALA A 110 -15.91 -52.86 -7.17
N ALA A 111 -16.33 -51.74 -6.56
CA ALA A 111 -15.63 -50.89 -5.57
C ALA A 111 -15.27 -51.68 -4.27
N PRO A 112 -14.49 -51.15 -3.28
CA PRO A 112 -14.78 -49.95 -2.46
C PRO A 112 -13.49 -49.09 -2.20
N GLY A 113 -13.48 -47.88 -1.62
CA GLY A 113 -14.22 -47.30 -0.50
C GLY A 113 -13.27 -47.09 0.70
N ILE A 114 -13.28 -45.88 1.25
CA ILE A 114 -12.45 -45.30 2.34
C ILE A 114 -12.46 -46.15 3.64
N PRO A 115 -11.40 -46.08 4.48
CA PRO A 115 -11.66 -45.85 5.91
C PRO A 115 -10.66 -44.89 6.64
N PRO A 116 -11.07 -44.29 7.79
CA PRO A 116 -10.29 -43.35 8.61
C PRO A 116 -9.80 -44.00 9.95
N PRO A 117 -9.56 -43.28 11.09
CA PRO A 117 -8.27 -43.27 11.79
C PRO A 117 -8.23 -43.98 13.18
N GLY A 118 -7.02 -44.22 13.72
CA GLY A 118 -6.81 -44.34 15.18
C GLY A 118 -5.97 -45.52 15.71
N ALA A 119 -4.74 -45.18 16.15
CA ALA A 119 -4.02 -45.68 17.34
C ALA A 119 -3.70 -47.20 17.50
N PRO A 120 -3.00 -47.61 18.58
CA PRO A 120 -1.53 -47.74 18.67
C PRO A 120 -1.09 -49.19 18.98
N MET A 121 0.19 -49.56 18.85
CA MET A 121 0.77 -50.82 19.40
C MET A 121 2.32 -50.88 19.25
N PRO A 122 3.05 -51.76 19.95
CA PRO A 122 3.96 -51.38 21.04
C PRO A 122 5.42 -51.82 20.84
N GLY A 123 6.27 -51.47 21.81
CA GLY A 123 7.72 -51.69 21.79
C GLY A 123 8.21 -53.08 22.18
N SER A 124 9.54 -53.21 22.14
CA SER A 124 10.47 -54.16 22.77
C SER A 124 11.69 -54.33 21.85
N ASP A 125 12.92 -54.64 22.26
CA ASP A 125 13.71 -54.41 23.46
C ASP A 125 15.16 -54.81 23.06
N MET A 126 16.15 -54.21 23.71
CA MET A 126 17.52 -54.68 24.00
C MET A 126 18.45 -55.37 22.98
N SER A 127 19.66 -54.79 22.85
CA SER A 127 20.95 -55.43 23.25
C SER A 127 22.09 -54.38 23.18
N MET A 128 22.67 -53.95 24.31
CA MET A 128 23.85 -54.47 25.06
C MET A 128 25.22 -53.96 24.56
N GLN A 129 25.76 -52.93 25.27
CA GLN A 129 27.09 -52.72 25.91
C GLN A 129 28.43 -53.33 25.35
N PRO A 130 29.65 -52.97 25.85
CA PRO A 130 30.09 -51.91 26.79
C PRO A 130 31.45 -51.19 26.45
N GLY A 131 31.84 -50.17 27.25
CA GLY A 131 33.23 -49.67 27.38
C GLY A 131 33.33 -48.21 27.89
N THR A 132 33.28 -47.94 29.20
CA THR A 132 34.38 -47.72 30.19
C THR A 132 35.13 -46.37 30.17
N GLN A 133 34.98 -45.67 31.31
CA GLN A 133 35.94 -44.83 32.09
C GLN A 133 36.37 -43.44 31.59
N GLY A 134 36.30 -42.46 32.51
CA GLY A 134 37.26 -41.35 32.58
C GLY A 134 36.69 -40.00 33.06
N ASN A 135 36.72 -39.76 34.36
CA ASN A 135 36.32 -38.55 35.06
C ASN A 135 37.43 -37.47 35.01
N GLN A 136 37.15 -36.19 34.76
CA GLN A 136 37.79 -35.04 35.43
C GLN A 136 37.20 -33.68 35.02
N GLN A 137 36.80 -32.91 36.04
CA GLN A 137 36.36 -31.53 36.01
C GLN A 137 37.56 -30.57 35.91
N GLN A 138 37.41 -29.45 35.20
CA GLN A 138 38.21 -28.25 35.41
C GLN A 138 37.41 -26.98 35.12
N GLN A 139 37.35 -26.10 36.12
CA GLN A 139 36.82 -24.73 36.10
C GLN A 139 37.93 -23.74 35.70
N GLN A 140 37.60 -22.71 34.91
CA GLN A 140 38.34 -21.44 34.78
C GLN A 140 37.29 -20.33 34.63
N GLN A 141 37.02 -19.49 35.64
CA GLN A 141 37.77 -18.33 36.17
C GLN A 141 37.48 -17.03 35.41
N TYR A 142 36.62 -16.22 36.03
CA TYR A 142 36.28 -14.83 35.72
C TYR A 142 37.37 -13.86 36.17
N GLN A 143 37.64 -12.80 35.40
CA GLN A 143 38.40 -11.63 35.85
C GLN A 143 37.45 -10.47 36.15
N THR A 144 37.55 -9.92 37.35
CA THR A 144 36.95 -8.65 37.77
C THR A 144 38.07 -7.74 38.29
N SER A 145 38.14 -6.50 37.79
CA SER A 145 39.14 -5.51 38.19
C SER A 145 38.64 -4.69 39.38
N ALA A 146 39.52 -4.57 40.38
CA ALA A 146 39.29 -3.90 41.65
C ALA A 146 39.60 -2.40 41.61
N TYR A 147 38.83 -1.62 42.38
CA TYR A 147 39.13 -0.25 42.80
C TYR A 147 40.20 -0.22 43.90
N PRO A 148 40.87 0.92 44.10
CA PRO A 148 41.10 1.38 45.47
C PRO A 148 40.76 2.86 45.69
N MET A 149 40.08 3.11 46.81
CA MET A 149 39.77 4.40 47.43
C MET A 149 40.80 4.68 48.53
N GLY A 150 41.34 5.90 48.60
CA GLY A 150 42.23 6.34 49.69
C GLY A 150 42.68 7.79 49.58
N ALA A 151 42.02 8.68 50.32
CA ALA A 151 42.46 10.04 50.69
C ALA A 151 43.43 9.97 51.93
N PRO A 152 44.06 11.05 52.49
CA PRO A 152 43.65 12.48 52.46
C PRO A 152 44.73 13.61 52.51
N ALA A 153 44.24 14.84 52.31
CA ALA A 153 44.58 16.16 52.94
C ALA A 153 45.97 16.85 52.79
N ALA A 154 45.98 18.09 52.24
CA ALA A 154 46.14 19.38 52.97
C ALA A 154 46.85 20.51 52.15
N GLY A 155 46.27 21.73 52.12
CA GLY A 155 47.02 23.01 52.15
C GLY A 155 47.02 24.01 50.96
N ALA A 156 45.99 24.88 50.87
CA ALA A 156 45.94 26.37 50.61
C ALA A 156 46.90 27.14 49.63
N PRO A 157 46.63 28.42 49.23
CA PRO A 157 45.39 29.15 48.85
C PRO A 157 45.53 30.09 47.60
N MET A 158 44.50 30.94 47.35
CA MET A 158 44.35 32.09 46.40
C MET A 158 43.77 31.76 45.01
N GLN A 159 42.80 32.50 44.42
CA GLN A 159 42.35 33.90 44.59
C GLN A 159 40.87 34.03 44.16
N GLN A 160 40.11 34.91 44.82
CA GLN A 160 38.71 35.21 44.55
C GLN A 160 38.55 36.22 43.39
N GLN A 161 37.60 35.98 42.49
CA GLN A 161 36.93 37.03 41.70
C GLN A 161 35.42 36.75 41.58
N PRO A 162 34.58 37.80 41.48
CA PRO A 162 33.22 37.80 42.02
C PRO A 162 32.13 37.27 41.07
N LEU A 163 31.05 36.84 41.72
CA LEU A 163 29.76 36.35 41.22
C LEU A 163 29.18 37.08 40.00
N GLY A 164 28.77 36.29 39.01
CA GLY A 164 27.63 36.56 38.13
C GLY A 164 26.76 35.30 38.02
N MET A 165 25.47 35.42 38.33
CA MET A 165 24.42 34.42 38.13
C MET A 165 23.35 35.05 37.21
N PRO A 166 22.44 34.28 36.59
CA PRO A 166 22.61 32.99 35.89
C PRO A 166 21.89 33.00 34.52
N GLY A 167 22.40 32.27 33.52
CA GLY A 167 21.65 31.96 32.30
C GLY A 167 21.11 30.52 32.38
N PRO A 168 19.82 30.27 32.10
CA PRO A 168 19.28 28.91 32.15
C PRO A 168 20.00 28.04 31.13
N ALA A 169 20.51 26.90 31.59
CA ALA A 169 21.12 25.88 30.77
C ALA A 169 20.16 25.50 29.64
N ALA A 170 20.61 25.69 28.41
CA ALA A 170 19.95 25.11 27.25
C ALA A 170 19.82 23.60 27.49
N GLY A 171 18.59 23.11 27.45
CA GLY A 171 18.30 21.68 27.51
C GLY A 171 19.04 20.90 26.42
N PRO A 172 19.23 19.59 26.60
CA PRO A 172 19.97 18.79 25.63
C PRO A 172 19.26 18.86 24.27
N ALA A 173 19.96 19.38 23.28
CA ALA A 173 19.54 19.33 21.88
C ALA A 173 19.34 17.86 21.50
N ALA A 174 18.20 17.57 20.88
CA ALA A 174 17.87 16.26 20.32
C ALA A 174 19.08 15.68 19.57
N GLY A 175 19.49 14.47 19.94
CA GLY A 175 20.65 13.80 19.37
C GLY A 175 20.49 13.63 17.86
N GLY A 176 21.19 14.46 17.08
CA GLY A 176 21.27 14.30 15.64
C GLY A 176 22.07 13.06 15.30
N ALA A 177 21.56 12.24 14.38
CA ALA A 177 22.30 11.13 13.81
C ALA A 177 23.70 11.61 13.32
N PRO A 178 24.75 10.80 13.46
CA PRO A 178 26.05 11.11 12.88
C PRO A 178 25.87 11.42 11.38
N GLY A 179 26.25 12.63 10.94
CA GLY A 179 26.11 13.05 9.54
C GLY A 179 24.84 13.85 9.19
N GLY A 180 24.04 14.30 10.16
CA GLY A 180 22.90 15.18 9.90
C GLY A 180 21.77 14.48 9.13
N MET A 181 21.09 15.22 8.24
CA MET A 181 19.92 14.72 7.50
C MET A 181 20.26 13.56 6.58
N ALA A 182 21.34 13.66 5.78
CA ALA A 182 21.87 12.55 5.00
C ALA A 182 22.21 11.30 5.85
N GLY A 183 22.72 11.50 7.06
CA GLY A 183 22.98 10.42 8.01
C GLY A 183 21.69 9.70 8.47
N ALA A 184 20.64 10.47 8.76
CA ALA A 184 19.33 9.92 9.12
C ALA A 184 18.68 9.15 7.95
N ILE A 185 18.74 9.70 6.72
CA ILE A 185 18.26 9.01 5.51
C ILE A 185 19.04 7.72 5.32
N HIS A 186 20.37 7.76 5.36
CA HIS A 186 21.20 6.57 5.20
C HIS A 186 20.86 5.49 6.24
N ALA A 187 20.67 5.88 7.51
CA ALA A 187 20.27 4.95 8.57
C ALA A 187 18.91 4.29 8.25
N LYS A 188 17.92 5.07 7.82
CA LYS A 188 16.60 4.55 7.42
C LYS A 188 16.68 3.58 6.23
N LEU A 189 17.37 3.98 5.17
CA LEU A 189 17.52 3.11 3.99
C LEU A 189 18.30 1.83 4.35
N SER A 190 19.30 1.94 5.23
CA SER A 190 20.07 0.78 5.72
C SER A 190 19.21 -0.21 6.50
N SER A 191 18.29 0.27 7.35
CA SER A 191 17.39 -0.63 8.10
C SER A 191 16.46 -1.38 7.16
N VAL A 192 15.89 -0.70 6.16
CA VAL A 192 14.99 -1.31 5.16
C VAL A 192 15.75 -2.30 4.25
N VAL A 193 16.97 -1.96 3.80
CA VAL A 193 17.81 -2.87 3.02
C VAL A 193 18.17 -4.13 3.82
N ALA A 194 18.46 -3.98 5.12
CA ALA A 194 18.78 -5.11 5.99
C ALA A 194 17.57 -6.01 6.23
N ALA A 195 16.42 -5.42 6.61
CA ALA A 195 15.18 -6.15 6.88
C ALA A 195 14.71 -6.96 5.68
N ASN A 196 14.80 -6.38 4.48
CA ASN A 196 14.34 -7.03 3.24
C ASN A 196 15.44 -7.77 2.48
N GLN A 197 16.67 -7.82 2.99
CA GLN A 197 17.80 -8.50 2.34
C GLN A 197 18.08 -8.00 0.91
N LEU A 198 18.11 -6.68 0.73
CA LEU A 198 18.29 -6.02 -0.57
C LEU A 198 19.75 -5.66 -0.90
N GLN A 199 20.73 -6.25 -0.19
CA GLN A 199 22.15 -5.89 -0.32
C GLN A 199 22.68 -6.13 -1.74
N ARG A 200 22.05 -7.03 -2.49
CA ARG A 200 22.36 -7.28 -3.91
C ARG A 200 22.10 -6.06 -4.79
N PHE A 201 21.06 -5.29 -4.49
CA PHE A 201 20.71 -4.06 -5.20
C PHE A 201 21.49 -2.86 -4.65
N TYR A 202 21.70 -2.84 -3.33
CA TYR A 202 22.26 -1.70 -2.60
C TYR A 202 23.53 -2.08 -1.84
N PRO A 203 24.69 -2.23 -2.52
CA PRO A 203 25.97 -2.27 -1.82
C PRO A 203 26.20 -0.96 -1.05
N PRO A 204 27.02 -0.96 0.02
CA PRO A 204 27.16 0.18 0.92
C PRO A 204 27.44 1.52 0.24
N GLN A 205 28.27 1.52 -0.82
CA GLN A 205 28.60 2.74 -1.56
C GLN A 205 27.40 3.28 -2.36
N ALA A 206 26.59 2.40 -2.96
CA ALA A 206 25.39 2.80 -3.69
C ALA A 206 24.32 3.36 -2.73
N LEU A 207 24.18 2.74 -1.56
CA LEU A 207 23.25 3.19 -0.53
C LEU A 207 23.63 4.57 0.03
N GLN A 208 24.91 4.79 0.32
CA GLN A 208 25.44 6.08 0.74
C GLN A 208 25.22 7.17 -0.33
N ALA A 209 25.46 6.84 -1.60
CA ALA A 209 25.23 7.76 -2.71
C ALA A 209 23.73 8.09 -2.90
N LEU A 210 22.85 7.10 -2.73
CA LEU A 210 21.41 7.30 -2.74
C LEU A 210 20.97 8.26 -1.63
N ALA A 211 21.40 8.03 -0.39
CA ALA A 211 21.06 8.90 0.73
C ALA A 211 21.50 10.36 0.51
N GLY A 212 22.72 10.58 0.02
CA GLY A 212 23.22 11.92 -0.29
C GLY A 212 22.44 12.61 -1.43
N ARG A 213 22.02 11.85 -2.45
CA ARG A 213 21.17 12.38 -3.54
C ARG A 213 19.78 12.75 -3.04
N LEU A 214 19.17 11.95 -2.17
CA LEU A 214 17.87 12.28 -1.59
C LEU A 214 17.94 13.53 -0.70
N ASP A 215 18.99 13.66 0.13
CA ASP A 215 19.21 14.85 0.96
C ASP A 215 19.35 16.12 0.12
N ALA A 216 20.04 16.03 -1.02
CA ALA A 216 20.23 17.16 -1.93
C ALA A 216 18.95 17.54 -2.71
N ARG A 217 18.05 16.59 -2.96
CA ARG A 217 16.86 16.77 -3.80
C ARG A 217 15.60 17.09 -3.02
N VAL A 218 15.44 16.48 -1.84
CA VAL A 218 14.19 16.50 -1.08
C VAL A 218 14.40 17.27 0.21
N ASN A 219 13.68 18.39 0.37
CA ASN A 219 13.56 19.02 1.67
C ASN A 219 12.49 18.30 2.49
N PHE A 220 12.92 17.37 3.34
CA PHE A 220 12.03 16.56 4.18
C PHE A 220 11.23 17.39 5.20
N ARG A 221 11.74 18.54 5.64
CA ARG A 221 10.98 19.44 6.53
C ARG A 221 9.83 20.10 5.78
N ASP A 222 10.08 20.54 4.55
CA ASP A 222 9.02 21.11 3.70
C ASP A 222 8.01 20.05 3.29
N LEU A 223 8.48 18.83 2.99
CA LEU A 223 7.60 17.68 2.71
C LEU A 223 6.67 17.41 3.90
N ALA A 224 7.25 17.29 5.10
CA ALA A 224 6.53 17.10 6.36
C ALA A 224 5.50 18.20 6.60
N ALA A 225 5.87 19.47 6.41
CA ALA A 225 4.96 20.60 6.55
C ALA A 225 3.81 20.59 5.53
N ARG A 226 4.10 20.34 4.24
CA ARG A 226 3.08 20.27 3.17
C ARG A 226 2.09 19.14 3.41
N TRP A 227 2.59 18.01 3.90
CA TRP A 227 1.79 16.83 4.19
C TRP A 227 1.27 16.79 5.62
N ARG A 228 1.48 17.85 6.43
CA ARG A 228 0.97 17.96 7.81
C ARG A 228 1.34 16.75 8.69
N MET A 229 2.54 16.23 8.52
CA MET A 229 3.06 15.08 9.25
C MET A 229 4.37 15.43 9.97
N PRO A 230 4.73 14.75 11.08
CA PRO A 230 6.09 14.73 11.61
C PRO A 230 7.18 14.47 10.57
N VAL A 231 8.37 15.06 10.79
CA VAL A 231 9.50 14.92 9.86
C VAL A 231 10.03 13.49 9.80
N GLU A 232 9.87 12.74 10.89
CA GLU A 232 10.23 11.33 11.00
C GLU A 232 9.40 10.47 10.03
N MET A 233 8.09 10.73 9.90
CA MET A 233 7.26 10.03 8.91
C MET A 233 7.61 10.43 7.47
N ALA A 234 7.96 11.70 7.24
CA ALA A 234 8.42 12.13 5.92
C ALA A 234 9.75 11.45 5.54
N LEU A 235 10.62 11.21 6.52
CA LEU A 235 11.85 10.44 6.39
C LEU A 235 11.59 8.98 6.02
N ASP A 236 10.55 8.38 6.59
CA ASP A 236 10.21 6.98 6.31
C ASP A 236 9.81 6.76 4.84
N LEU A 237 9.17 7.75 4.21
CA LEU A 237 8.86 7.74 2.78
C LEU A 237 10.12 7.68 1.88
N ALA A 238 11.31 8.03 2.38
CA ALA A 238 12.56 7.89 1.62
C ALA A 238 12.82 6.43 1.21
N SER A 239 12.27 5.47 1.95
CA SER A 239 12.38 4.03 1.67
C SER A 239 11.81 3.66 0.29
N LEU A 240 10.86 4.43 -0.22
CA LEU A 240 10.33 4.26 -1.58
C LEU A 240 11.41 4.40 -2.66
N ALA A 241 12.46 5.17 -2.41
CA ALA A 241 13.59 5.30 -3.33
C ALA A 241 14.33 3.98 -3.60
N LEU A 242 14.12 2.98 -2.74
CA LEU A 242 14.72 1.66 -2.89
C LEU A 242 13.97 0.79 -3.92
N TYR A 243 12.76 1.15 -4.34
CA TYR A 243 11.91 0.30 -5.18
C TYR A 243 11.44 1.01 -6.44
N ASP A 244 11.27 0.27 -7.53
CA ASP A 244 10.47 0.70 -8.67
C ASP A 244 8.99 0.43 -8.33
N ILE A 245 8.14 1.43 -8.50
CA ILE A 245 6.73 1.34 -8.05
C ILE A 245 5.83 1.04 -9.25
N VAL A 246 5.05 -0.02 -9.12
CA VAL A 246 3.94 -0.34 -10.04
C VAL A 246 2.63 -0.18 -9.29
N LEU A 247 1.87 0.86 -9.65
CA LEU A 247 0.49 1.02 -9.24
C LEU A 247 -0.38 0.06 -10.05
N PHE A 248 -0.92 -0.96 -9.40
CA PHE A 248 -1.81 -1.96 -10.00
C PHE A 248 -3.26 -1.69 -9.56
N ALA A 249 -4.02 -1.05 -10.43
CA ALA A 249 -5.34 -0.53 -10.10
C ALA A 249 -6.46 -1.48 -10.54
N ASP A 250 -7.42 -1.71 -9.65
CA ASP A 250 -8.69 -2.35 -10.00
C ASP A 250 -9.54 -1.39 -10.85
N ASP A 251 -9.96 -1.89 -12.00
CA ASP A 251 -10.88 -1.26 -12.95
C ASP A 251 -12.09 -2.17 -13.25
N SER A 252 -12.45 -3.04 -12.31
CA SER A 252 -13.65 -3.85 -12.33
C SER A 252 -14.93 -3.00 -12.30
N GLY A 253 -16.08 -3.63 -12.57
CA GLY A 253 -17.37 -2.93 -12.53
C GLY A 253 -17.77 -2.43 -11.14
N SER A 254 -17.40 -3.15 -10.07
CA SER A 254 -17.78 -2.80 -8.69
C SER A 254 -17.22 -1.44 -8.28
N MET A 255 -16.04 -1.07 -8.79
CA MET A 255 -15.41 0.22 -8.53
C MET A 255 -16.30 1.42 -8.88
N ALA A 256 -17.01 1.34 -10.02
CA ALA A 256 -17.81 2.46 -10.51
C ALA A 256 -19.29 2.40 -10.10
N PHE A 257 -19.86 1.21 -9.99
CA PHE A 257 -21.31 1.06 -9.74
C PHE A 257 -21.68 0.98 -8.26
N GLU A 258 -20.74 0.65 -7.38
CA GLU A 258 -20.99 0.57 -5.94
C GLU A 258 -20.51 1.85 -5.22
N GLU A 259 -21.07 2.08 -4.03
CA GLU A 259 -20.71 3.22 -3.16
C GLU A 259 -20.75 4.59 -3.87
N ASN A 260 -21.61 4.74 -4.88
CA ASN A 260 -21.75 5.95 -5.69
C ASN A 260 -20.44 6.43 -6.35
N GLY A 261 -19.52 5.50 -6.67
CA GLY A 261 -18.23 5.81 -7.30
C GLY A 261 -17.15 6.33 -6.33
N GLU A 262 -17.40 6.31 -5.01
CA GLU A 262 -16.44 6.72 -3.97
C GLU A 262 -15.11 5.95 -4.09
N ARG A 263 -15.17 4.67 -4.48
CA ARG A 263 -14.01 3.79 -4.68
C ARG A 263 -13.06 4.30 -5.77
N VAL A 264 -13.61 4.82 -6.87
CA VAL A 264 -12.81 5.43 -7.95
C VAL A 264 -12.14 6.72 -7.48
N GLU A 265 -12.82 7.53 -6.66
CA GLU A 265 -12.23 8.75 -6.12
C GLU A 265 -11.13 8.46 -5.10
N ASP A 266 -11.28 7.44 -4.25
CA ASP A 266 -10.22 6.98 -3.35
C ASP A 266 -9.02 6.40 -4.13
N LEU A 267 -9.26 5.59 -5.18
CA LEU A 267 -8.20 5.14 -6.10
C LEU A 267 -7.43 6.32 -6.71
N LYS A 268 -8.14 7.34 -7.22
CA LYS A 268 -7.51 8.55 -7.80
C LYS A 268 -6.69 9.29 -6.75
N MET A 269 -7.20 9.43 -5.53
CA MET A 269 -6.53 10.12 -4.45
C MET A 269 -5.23 9.41 -4.04
N ILE A 270 -5.30 8.10 -3.77
CA ILE A 270 -4.13 7.29 -3.38
C ILE A 270 -3.11 7.29 -4.53
N GLY A 271 -3.54 6.97 -5.76
CA GLY A 271 -2.64 6.94 -6.91
C GLY A 271 -1.96 8.29 -7.17
N SER A 272 -2.68 9.40 -7.01
CA SER A 272 -2.12 10.75 -7.13
C SER A 272 -1.08 11.04 -6.06
N LYS A 273 -1.32 10.60 -4.82
CA LYS A 273 -0.40 10.77 -3.69
C LYS A 273 0.86 9.93 -3.85
N VAL A 274 0.71 8.68 -4.30
CA VAL A 274 1.84 7.79 -4.64
C VAL A 274 2.70 8.42 -5.74
N ALA A 275 2.10 8.92 -6.83
CA ALA A 275 2.87 9.57 -7.89
C ALA A 275 3.55 10.87 -7.43
N GLU A 276 2.89 11.69 -6.62
CA GLU A 276 3.50 12.90 -6.04
C GLU A 276 4.73 12.56 -5.21
N ILE A 277 4.67 11.53 -4.38
CA ILE A 277 5.76 11.15 -3.48
C ILE A 277 6.87 10.39 -4.21
N ALA A 278 6.52 9.36 -4.98
CA ALA A 278 7.48 8.52 -5.67
C ALA A 278 8.45 9.35 -6.54
N THR A 279 7.96 10.42 -7.15
CA THR A 279 8.73 11.27 -8.05
C THR A 279 9.67 12.25 -7.35
N LEU A 280 9.49 12.45 -6.04
CA LEU A 280 10.47 13.14 -5.21
C LEU A 280 11.70 12.25 -4.99
N PHE A 281 11.48 10.94 -4.91
CA PHE A 281 12.48 9.94 -4.54
C PHE A 281 13.07 9.19 -5.74
N ASP A 282 12.40 9.26 -6.89
CA ASP A 282 12.80 8.58 -8.12
C ASP A 282 12.85 9.50 -9.35
N ASP A 283 13.63 9.09 -10.34
CA ASP A 283 13.91 9.83 -11.56
C ASP A 283 13.09 9.37 -12.77
N ASP A 284 12.71 8.09 -12.82
CA ASP A 284 11.99 7.51 -13.96
C ASP A 284 10.47 7.65 -13.83
N GLY A 285 9.94 7.60 -12.59
CA GLY A 285 8.52 7.73 -12.27
C GLY A 285 7.84 6.37 -12.14
N ILE A 286 6.55 6.36 -11.81
CA ILE A 286 5.85 5.09 -11.53
C ILE A 286 5.29 4.45 -12.80
N LEU A 287 5.05 3.14 -12.74
CA LEU A 287 4.25 2.42 -13.72
C LEU A 287 2.81 2.31 -13.22
N VAL A 288 1.84 2.39 -14.13
CA VAL A 288 0.43 2.16 -13.83
C VAL A 288 -0.10 1.05 -14.74
N ARG A 289 -0.74 0.05 -14.14
CA ARG A 289 -1.36 -1.10 -14.82
C ARG A 289 -2.76 -1.30 -14.26
N PHE A 290 -3.64 -1.86 -15.08
CA PHE A 290 -5.03 -2.14 -14.72
C PHE A 290 -5.33 -3.64 -14.81
N MET A 291 -6.29 -4.11 -14.01
CA MET A 291 -6.68 -5.52 -14.02
C MET A 291 -7.30 -5.92 -15.36
N ASN A 292 -8.26 -5.15 -15.87
CA ASN A 292 -9.04 -5.46 -17.08
C ASN A 292 -8.49 -4.72 -18.30
N SER A 293 -8.29 -3.40 -18.20
CA SER A 293 -7.86 -2.54 -19.31
C SER A 293 -6.42 -2.79 -19.77
N ASP A 294 -6.19 -2.66 -21.09
CA ASP A 294 -4.84 -2.67 -21.70
C ASP A 294 -4.21 -1.28 -21.72
N LYS A 295 -4.93 -0.23 -21.29
CA LYS A 295 -4.32 1.07 -21.06
C LYS A 295 -3.24 0.92 -19.98
N GLN A 296 -2.20 1.74 -20.08
CA GLN A 296 -1.11 1.70 -19.11
C GLN A 296 -0.38 3.05 -19.06
N GLY A 297 0.23 3.33 -17.92
CA GLY A 297 1.14 4.45 -17.72
C GLY A 297 2.56 3.96 -17.52
N ASN A 298 3.53 4.60 -18.16
CA ASN A 298 4.95 4.34 -17.94
C ASN A 298 5.66 5.66 -17.67
N GLY A 299 6.43 5.73 -16.59
CA GLY A 299 7.11 6.96 -16.17
C GLY A 299 6.13 8.07 -15.78
N ILE A 300 5.06 7.72 -15.07
CA ILE A 300 4.06 8.67 -14.56
C ILE A 300 4.69 9.49 -13.44
N ARG A 301 4.65 10.83 -13.58
CA ARG A 301 5.43 11.73 -12.73
C ARG A 301 4.62 12.77 -11.97
N SER A 302 3.30 12.75 -12.09
CA SER A 302 2.46 13.71 -11.40
C SER A 302 1.09 13.14 -11.08
N ALA A 303 0.46 13.73 -10.08
CA ALA A 303 -0.95 13.49 -9.75
C ALA A 303 -1.88 13.75 -10.95
N ALA A 304 -1.56 14.75 -11.77
CA ALA A 304 -2.32 15.09 -12.97
C ALA A 304 -2.27 13.96 -14.01
N ASP A 305 -1.09 13.37 -14.23
CA ASP A 305 -0.92 12.25 -15.17
C ASP A 305 -1.69 11.01 -14.72
N VAL A 306 -1.66 10.69 -13.42
CA VAL A 306 -2.47 9.60 -12.85
C VAL A 306 -3.96 9.87 -13.05
N SER A 307 -4.41 11.07 -12.70
CA SER A 307 -5.82 11.46 -12.83
C SER A 307 -6.30 11.39 -14.28
N ALA A 308 -5.49 11.86 -15.23
CA ALA A 308 -5.79 11.82 -16.66
C ALA A 308 -5.84 10.37 -17.18
N LEU A 309 -4.92 9.52 -16.73
CA LEU A 309 -4.90 8.10 -17.10
C LEU A 309 -6.15 7.39 -16.58
N LEU A 310 -6.49 7.57 -15.30
CA LEU A 310 -7.67 6.96 -14.67
C LEU A 310 -8.98 7.43 -15.29
N ALA A 311 -9.10 8.72 -15.62
CA ALA A 311 -10.27 9.26 -16.31
C ALA A 311 -10.50 8.64 -17.70
N GLY A 312 -9.44 8.08 -18.31
CA GLY A 312 -9.51 7.40 -19.59
C GLY A 312 -9.87 5.92 -19.51
N VAL A 313 -9.98 5.32 -18.33
CA VAL A 313 -10.25 3.87 -18.16
C VAL A 313 -11.75 3.61 -18.08
N GLN A 314 -12.18 2.48 -18.64
CA GLN A 314 -13.55 1.98 -18.50
C GLN A 314 -13.59 0.98 -17.34
N TYR A 315 -14.32 1.32 -16.29
CA TYR A 315 -14.52 0.46 -15.12
C TYR A 315 -15.56 -0.62 -15.43
N SER A 316 -15.09 -1.83 -15.73
CA SER A 316 -15.92 -2.94 -16.16
C SER A 316 -15.18 -4.28 -16.04
N GLY A 317 -15.93 -5.37 -16.02
CA GLY A 317 -15.37 -6.71 -15.89
C GLY A 317 -15.31 -7.18 -14.44
N LEU A 318 -14.58 -8.28 -14.24
CA LEU A 318 -14.39 -8.93 -12.94
C LEU A 318 -13.10 -8.39 -12.28
N THR A 319 -12.68 -9.01 -11.18
CA THR A 319 -11.45 -8.67 -10.43
C THR A 319 -10.40 -9.78 -10.60
N PRO A 320 -9.77 -9.96 -11.79
CA PRO A 320 -8.78 -11.01 -12.03
C PRO A 320 -7.41 -10.65 -11.45
N LEU A 321 -7.35 -10.38 -10.14
CA LEU A 321 -6.21 -9.80 -9.44
C LEU A 321 -4.90 -10.57 -9.71
N ALA A 322 -4.86 -11.88 -9.45
CA ALA A 322 -3.65 -12.68 -9.60
C ALA A 322 -3.24 -12.86 -11.06
N THR A 323 -4.22 -13.20 -11.91
CA THR A 323 -3.99 -13.48 -13.33
C THR A 323 -3.47 -12.24 -14.05
N SER A 324 -4.08 -11.09 -13.81
CA SER A 324 -3.67 -9.83 -14.44
C SER A 324 -2.38 -9.28 -13.82
N MET A 325 -2.17 -9.40 -12.51
CA MET A 325 -0.88 -9.03 -11.90
C MET A 325 0.26 -9.84 -12.50
N HIS A 326 0.09 -11.15 -12.63
CA HIS A 326 1.09 -12.01 -13.25
C HIS A 326 1.35 -11.59 -14.71
N ALA A 327 0.31 -11.44 -15.53
CA ALA A 327 0.44 -11.18 -16.96
C ALA A 327 0.93 -9.75 -17.30
N LYS A 328 0.50 -8.74 -16.54
CA LYS A 328 0.74 -7.32 -16.84
C LYS A 328 1.83 -6.68 -15.99
N VAL A 329 2.18 -7.29 -14.85
CA VAL A 329 3.23 -6.79 -13.95
C VAL A 329 4.39 -7.77 -13.85
N LEU A 330 4.19 -8.92 -13.21
CA LEU A 330 5.31 -9.80 -12.86
C LEU A 330 6.03 -10.35 -14.08
N GLN A 331 5.30 -10.83 -15.08
CA GLN A 331 5.92 -11.39 -16.28
C GLN A 331 6.74 -10.35 -17.08
N PRO A 332 6.18 -9.19 -17.52
CA PRO A 332 6.90 -8.25 -18.37
C PRO A 332 7.88 -7.34 -17.62
N ILE A 333 7.60 -6.97 -16.37
CA ILE A 333 8.39 -5.97 -15.64
C ILE A 333 9.39 -6.66 -14.70
N VAL A 334 8.99 -7.74 -14.04
CA VAL A 334 9.86 -8.38 -13.04
C VAL A 334 10.66 -9.53 -13.65
N PHE A 335 9.98 -10.58 -14.10
CA PHE A 335 10.60 -11.82 -14.56
C PHE A 335 11.40 -11.63 -15.84
N SER A 336 10.90 -10.83 -16.79
CA SER A 336 11.62 -10.52 -18.03
C SER A 336 12.91 -9.74 -17.76
N LEU A 337 12.87 -8.73 -16.88
CA LEU A 337 14.06 -7.95 -16.51
C LEU A 337 15.02 -8.81 -15.67
N ALA A 338 14.52 -9.63 -14.75
CA ALA A 338 15.34 -10.55 -13.99
C ALA A 338 16.06 -11.58 -14.87
N ALA A 339 15.36 -12.19 -15.83
CA ALA A 339 15.92 -13.18 -16.74
C ALA A 339 17.00 -12.60 -17.67
N SER A 340 16.89 -11.31 -18.01
CA SER A 340 17.89 -10.59 -18.81
C SER A 340 18.99 -9.92 -17.98
N GLY A 341 18.95 -10.05 -16.65
CA GLY A 341 19.91 -9.41 -15.73
C GLY A 341 19.75 -7.88 -15.63
N GLN A 342 18.59 -7.35 -16.04
CA GLN A 342 18.28 -5.92 -16.13
C GLN A 342 17.40 -5.41 -14.99
N LEU A 343 16.98 -6.26 -14.04
CA LEU A 343 16.24 -5.82 -12.85
C LEU A 343 17.18 -5.01 -11.93
N ALA A 344 17.14 -3.69 -12.06
CA ALA A 344 18.08 -2.77 -11.42
C ALA A 344 17.69 -2.38 -9.99
N LYS A 345 16.39 -2.38 -9.69
CA LYS A 345 15.81 -2.14 -8.36
C LYS A 345 14.79 -3.25 -8.05
N PRO A 346 14.54 -3.55 -6.77
CA PRO A 346 13.39 -4.35 -6.39
C PRO A 346 12.08 -3.63 -6.78
N VAL A 347 10.99 -4.36 -6.91
CA VAL A 347 9.70 -3.81 -7.37
C VAL A 347 8.67 -3.80 -6.24
N LEU A 348 8.04 -2.66 -6.00
CA LEU A 348 6.86 -2.55 -5.14
C LEU A 348 5.61 -2.57 -6.03
N VAL A 349 4.80 -3.63 -5.90
CA VAL A 349 3.49 -3.73 -6.55
C VAL A 349 2.44 -3.22 -5.57
N LEU A 350 2.03 -1.96 -5.75
CA LEU A 350 0.99 -1.33 -4.95
C LEU A 350 -0.37 -1.56 -5.60
N THR A 351 -1.10 -2.52 -5.07
CA THR A 351 -2.42 -2.92 -5.58
C THR A 351 -3.50 -2.15 -4.86
N ILE A 352 -4.40 -1.51 -5.60
CA ILE A 352 -5.60 -0.85 -5.04
C ILE A 352 -6.83 -1.56 -5.58
N THR A 353 -7.66 -2.09 -4.69
CA THR A 353 -8.79 -2.95 -5.05
C THR A 353 -9.98 -2.78 -4.10
N ASP A 354 -11.19 -2.96 -4.61
CA ASP A 354 -12.43 -2.96 -3.82
C ASP A 354 -13.04 -4.35 -3.61
N GLY A 355 -12.53 -5.36 -4.33
CA GLY A 355 -13.17 -6.65 -4.45
C GLY A 355 -12.31 -7.84 -4.02
N GLU A 356 -13.00 -8.91 -3.65
CA GLU A 356 -12.46 -10.27 -3.59
C GLU A 356 -12.03 -10.71 -5.00
N PRO A 357 -10.83 -11.28 -5.17
CA PRO A 357 -10.37 -11.78 -6.47
C PRO A 357 -11.34 -12.80 -7.07
N THR A 358 -11.59 -12.69 -8.37
CA THR A 358 -12.37 -13.68 -9.13
C THR A 358 -11.48 -14.72 -9.81
N ASP A 359 -10.22 -14.84 -9.37
CA ASP A 359 -9.26 -15.77 -9.92
C ASP A 359 -9.65 -17.23 -9.66
N ASN A 360 -9.27 -18.10 -10.61
CA ASN A 360 -9.37 -19.54 -10.48
C ASN A 360 -7.99 -20.16 -10.72
N PRO A 361 -7.44 -20.98 -9.80
CA PRO A 361 -8.02 -21.33 -8.49
C PRO A 361 -8.06 -20.16 -7.50
N THR A 362 -8.82 -20.29 -6.40
CA THR A 362 -9.02 -19.20 -5.41
C THR A 362 -7.74 -18.83 -4.66
N ASP A 363 -6.78 -19.76 -4.55
CA ASP A 363 -5.47 -19.54 -3.94
C ASP A 363 -4.43 -18.97 -4.92
N LYS A 364 -4.84 -18.59 -6.15
CA LYS A 364 -3.90 -18.16 -7.20
C LYS A 364 -3.07 -16.93 -6.81
N VAL A 365 -3.60 -16.03 -5.99
CA VAL A 365 -2.84 -14.88 -5.45
C VAL A 365 -1.63 -15.38 -4.65
N VAL A 366 -1.86 -16.33 -3.74
CA VAL A 366 -0.79 -16.97 -2.94
C VAL A 366 0.21 -17.69 -3.85
N GLN A 367 -0.27 -18.41 -4.87
CA GLN A 367 0.60 -19.11 -5.83
C GLN A 367 1.53 -18.13 -6.57
N VAL A 368 0.99 -17.01 -7.06
CA VAL A 368 1.74 -15.99 -7.79
C VAL A 368 2.80 -15.32 -6.91
N ILE A 369 2.47 -15.01 -5.65
CA ILE A 369 3.44 -14.45 -4.69
C ILE A 369 4.55 -15.47 -4.41
N LYS A 370 4.21 -16.73 -4.14
CA LYS A 370 5.19 -17.81 -3.92
C LYS A 370 6.10 -18.02 -5.12
N GLU A 371 5.53 -17.99 -6.32
CA GLU A 371 6.28 -18.09 -7.57
C GLU A 371 7.29 -16.95 -7.69
N SER A 372 6.86 -15.70 -7.46
CA SER A 372 7.76 -14.54 -7.55
C SER A 372 8.98 -14.69 -6.63
N ARG A 373 8.74 -15.09 -5.37
CA ARG A 373 9.80 -15.33 -4.40
C ARG A 373 10.71 -16.49 -4.83
N SER A 374 10.12 -17.60 -5.26
CA SER A 374 10.89 -18.78 -5.70
C SER A 374 11.80 -18.48 -6.88
N ARG A 375 11.35 -17.67 -7.85
CA ARG A 375 12.15 -17.30 -9.04
C ARG A 375 13.25 -16.29 -8.73
N LEU A 376 13.06 -15.41 -7.77
CA LEU A 376 13.95 -14.25 -7.55
C LEU A 376 14.87 -14.39 -6.33
N ALA A 377 14.55 -15.25 -5.36
CA ALA A 377 15.29 -15.35 -4.10
C ALA A 377 16.78 -15.60 -4.28
N ALA A 378 17.16 -16.53 -5.16
CA ALA A 378 18.57 -16.85 -5.41
C ALA A 378 19.34 -15.71 -6.11
N PRO A 379 18.87 -15.14 -7.24
CA PRO A 379 19.61 -14.08 -7.94
C PRO A 379 19.50 -12.67 -7.30
N TYR A 380 18.41 -12.36 -6.61
CA TYR A 380 18.08 -11.00 -6.18
C TYR A 380 17.75 -10.84 -4.69
N GLY A 381 17.56 -11.94 -3.95
CA GLY A 381 17.11 -11.92 -2.56
C GLY A 381 15.60 -12.15 -2.44
N PRO A 382 15.12 -12.57 -1.25
CA PRO A 382 13.75 -13.06 -1.05
C PRO A 382 12.66 -11.98 -1.17
N LYS A 383 13.01 -10.70 -1.00
CA LYS A 383 12.10 -9.54 -1.12
C LYS A 383 12.43 -8.67 -2.34
N ALA A 384 12.87 -9.27 -3.43
CA ALA A 384 13.06 -8.56 -4.70
C ALA A 384 11.74 -7.99 -5.27
N VAL A 385 10.60 -8.50 -4.81
CA VAL A 385 9.27 -7.93 -5.02
C VAL A 385 8.58 -7.80 -3.68
N ALA A 386 7.98 -6.64 -3.42
CA ALA A 386 7.06 -6.39 -2.32
C ALA A 386 5.65 -6.19 -2.87
N PHE A 387 4.64 -6.65 -2.15
CA PHE A 387 3.25 -6.52 -2.54
C PHE A 387 2.47 -5.79 -1.45
N GLU A 388 1.91 -4.65 -1.81
CA GLU A 388 0.98 -3.91 -0.97
C GLU A 388 -0.43 -4.11 -1.52
N PHE A 389 -1.39 -4.37 -0.64
CA PHE A 389 -2.81 -4.39 -0.99
C PHE A 389 -3.58 -3.34 -0.20
N ALA A 390 -3.93 -2.24 -0.86
CA ALA A 390 -4.77 -1.19 -0.28
C ALA A 390 -6.24 -1.44 -0.66
N GLN A 391 -7.08 -1.65 0.34
CA GLN A 391 -8.53 -1.75 0.15
C GLN A 391 -9.15 -0.37 -0.04
N VAL A 392 -9.97 -0.21 -1.08
CA VAL A 392 -10.92 0.90 -1.21
C VAL A 392 -12.35 0.41 -1.09
N GLY A 393 -13.25 1.25 -0.58
CA GLY A 393 -14.62 0.85 -0.29
C GLY A 393 -14.74 -0.09 0.93
N LYS A 394 -15.96 -0.58 1.16
CA LYS A 394 -16.39 -1.25 2.39
C LYS A 394 -16.88 -2.68 2.16
N ASP A 395 -16.47 -3.30 1.06
CA ASP A 395 -16.82 -4.68 0.77
C ASP A 395 -16.22 -5.64 1.81
N GLN A 396 -17.09 -6.38 2.50
CA GLN A 396 -16.69 -7.27 3.58
C GLN A 396 -15.97 -8.52 3.09
N ARG A 397 -16.19 -8.95 1.85
CA ARG A 397 -15.51 -10.12 1.27
C ARG A 397 -14.08 -9.75 0.88
N ALA A 398 -13.88 -8.57 0.29
CA ALA A 398 -12.56 -8.01 0.06
C ALA A 398 -11.77 -7.91 1.38
N GLN A 399 -12.39 -7.36 2.43
CA GLN A 399 -11.79 -7.27 3.76
C GLN A 399 -11.41 -8.66 4.31
N ALA A 400 -12.32 -9.63 4.24
CA ALA A 400 -12.07 -10.98 4.72
C ALA A 400 -10.99 -11.71 3.92
N PHE A 401 -10.92 -11.48 2.62
CA PHE A 401 -9.88 -12.02 1.75
C PHE A 401 -8.50 -11.42 2.09
N LEU A 402 -8.41 -10.09 2.15
CA LEU A 402 -7.15 -9.40 2.45
C LEU A 402 -6.64 -9.76 3.84
N GLY A 403 -7.51 -9.77 4.85
CA GLY A 403 -7.11 -10.20 6.21
C GLY A 403 -6.69 -11.67 6.32
N GLN A 404 -7.15 -12.56 5.43
CA GLN A 404 -6.65 -13.93 5.33
C GLN A 404 -5.30 -14.00 4.61
N LEU A 405 -5.13 -13.18 3.57
CA LEU A 405 -3.90 -13.12 2.79
C LEU A 405 -2.74 -12.59 3.64
N ASP A 406 -3.01 -11.54 4.41
CA ASP A 406 -2.11 -10.88 5.35
C ASP A 406 -1.59 -11.85 6.42
N LYS A 407 -2.48 -12.67 6.99
CA LYS A 407 -2.15 -13.69 8.01
C LYS A 407 -1.71 -15.02 7.42
N HIS A 408 -1.49 -15.11 6.10
CA HIS A 408 -1.19 -16.37 5.45
C HIS A 408 0.21 -16.87 5.86
N PRO A 409 0.36 -18.11 6.34
CA PRO A 409 1.61 -18.58 6.95
C PRO A 409 2.82 -18.63 6.00
N GLU A 410 2.57 -18.70 4.69
CA GLU A 410 3.64 -18.75 3.69
C GLU A 410 3.96 -17.40 3.03
N VAL A 411 3.01 -16.46 2.97
CA VAL A 411 3.13 -15.23 2.17
C VAL A 411 2.86 -13.95 2.95
N GLY A 412 2.24 -14.02 4.13
CA GLY A 412 1.91 -12.87 4.96
C GLY A 412 3.13 -11.99 5.22
N ASN A 413 4.24 -12.61 5.64
CA ASN A 413 5.52 -11.92 5.85
C ASN A 413 6.15 -11.28 4.59
N SER A 414 5.53 -11.42 3.42
CA SER A 414 6.01 -10.94 2.13
C SER A 414 5.13 -9.85 1.54
N ILE A 415 4.04 -9.49 2.22
CA ILE A 415 3.04 -8.53 1.79
C ILE A 415 2.62 -7.64 2.97
N ASP A 416 1.84 -6.58 2.70
CA ASP A 416 1.03 -5.89 3.71
C ASP A 416 -0.35 -5.61 3.08
N CYS A 417 -1.40 -5.65 3.90
CA CYS A 417 -2.79 -5.42 3.52
C CYS A 417 -3.41 -4.28 4.32
N THR A 418 -3.34 -3.05 3.80
CA THR A 418 -3.98 -1.90 4.45
C THR A 418 -5.48 -1.82 4.15
N SER A 419 -6.31 -1.81 5.20
CA SER A 419 -7.76 -1.64 5.08
C SER A 419 -8.17 -0.19 4.77
N TYR A 420 -9.43 0.02 4.39
CA TYR A 420 -9.98 1.38 4.25
C TYR A 420 -9.89 2.17 5.57
N TYR A 421 -9.69 3.48 5.46
CA TYR A 421 -9.29 4.35 6.58
C TYR A 421 -10.14 4.20 7.85
N GLU A 422 -11.47 4.12 7.77
CA GLU A 422 -12.30 4.01 8.97
C GLU A 422 -12.06 2.71 9.74
N LEU A 423 -11.91 1.59 9.03
CA LEU A 423 -11.65 0.32 9.70
C LEU A 423 -10.29 0.34 10.37
N GLU A 424 -9.26 0.78 9.64
CA GLU A 424 -7.90 0.94 10.17
C GLU A 424 -7.89 1.86 11.39
N SER A 425 -8.64 2.97 11.34
CA SER A 425 -8.72 3.93 12.44
C SER A 425 -9.34 3.32 13.70
N VAL A 426 -10.29 2.39 13.56
CA VAL A 426 -10.90 1.67 14.69
C VAL A 426 -9.90 0.71 15.32
N GLU A 427 -9.08 0.04 14.52
CA GLU A 427 -8.05 -0.90 15.01
C GLU A 427 -6.94 -0.16 15.75
N TYR A 428 -6.45 0.95 15.21
CA TYR A 428 -5.51 1.84 15.89
C TYR A 428 -6.09 2.43 17.17
N GLN A 429 -7.36 2.83 17.15
CA GLN A 429 -8.03 3.38 18.34
C GLN A 429 -8.11 2.35 19.47
N ARG A 430 -8.30 1.06 19.17
CA ARG A 430 -8.26 -0.02 20.18
C ARG A 430 -6.89 -0.13 20.86
N ARG A 431 -5.82 0.29 20.17
CA ARG A 431 -4.45 0.36 20.69
C ARG A 431 -4.14 1.71 21.36
N GLY A 432 -5.11 2.63 21.41
CA GLY A 432 -4.93 3.97 21.98
C GLY A 432 -4.18 4.94 21.07
N ILE A 433 -4.05 4.62 19.78
CA ILE A 433 -3.37 5.45 18.78
C ILE A 433 -4.44 6.10 17.88
N GLN A 434 -4.33 7.39 17.62
CA GLN A 434 -5.19 8.07 16.65
C GLN A 434 -4.54 8.00 15.27
N LEU A 435 -5.16 7.26 14.36
CA LEU A 435 -4.71 7.18 12.97
C LEU A 435 -5.09 8.48 12.22
N SER A 436 -4.10 9.25 11.81
CA SER A 436 -4.34 10.36 10.88
C SER A 436 -4.43 9.85 9.44
N PRO A 437 -5.16 10.55 8.55
CA PRO A 437 -5.15 10.25 7.12
C PRO A 437 -3.74 10.22 6.50
N GLU A 438 -2.85 11.08 7.00
CA GLU A 438 -1.45 11.15 6.58
C GLU A 438 -0.68 9.88 6.95
N LEU A 439 -0.85 9.39 8.18
CA LEU A 439 -0.22 8.15 8.63
C LEU A 439 -0.76 6.94 7.86
N TRP A 440 -2.07 6.92 7.58
CA TRP A 440 -2.68 5.87 6.75
C TRP A 440 -2.10 5.85 5.33
N LEU A 441 -1.89 7.02 4.72
CA LEU A 441 -1.21 7.11 3.42
C LEU A 441 0.24 6.65 3.47
N VAL A 442 0.96 6.95 4.55
CA VAL A 442 2.32 6.44 4.76
C VAL A 442 2.29 4.92 4.85
N LYS A 443 1.38 4.32 5.63
CA LYS A 443 1.24 2.86 5.72
C LYS A 443 1.02 2.21 4.35
N ILE A 444 0.07 2.72 3.55
CA ILE A 444 -0.12 2.24 2.16
C ILE A 444 1.14 2.31 1.31
N MET A 445 1.98 3.33 1.51
CA MET A 445 3.16 3.51 0.69
C MET A 445 4.33 2.62 1.13
N VAL A 446 4.51 2.41 2.43
CA VAL A 446 5.73 1.77 2.96
C VAL A 446 5.49 0.48 3.73
N GLY A 447 4.25 0.11 4.04
CA GLY A 447 3.88 -1.02 4.89
C GLY A 447 4.56 -2.33 4.48
N SER A 448 4.35 -2.75 3.24
CA SER A 448 4.98 -3.96 2.68
C SER A 448 6.51 -3.93 2.53
N ILE A 449 7.16 -2.76 2.68
CA ILE A 449 8.62 -2.61 2.56
C ILE A 449 9.31 -2.19 3.85
N ASP A 450 8.59 -1.77 4.87
CA ASP A 450 9.13 -1.25 6.12
C ASP A 450 8.41 -1.87 7.31
N PRO A 451 9.00 -2.91 7.94
CA PRO A 451 8.33 -3.69 8.97
C PRO A 451 7.79 -2.90 10.17
N SER A 452 8.29 -1.68 10.42
CA SER A 452 7.73 -0.84 11.50
C SER A 452 6.30 -0.35 11.25
N TYR A 453 5.82 -0.44 10.01
CA TYR A 453 4.45 -0.09 9.60
C TYR A 453 3.55 -1.32 9.40
N ASP A 454 4.17 -2.49 9.23
CA ASP A 454 3.54 -3.81 9.16
C ASP A 454 3.24 -4.32 10.58
N GLU A 455 4.25 -4.50 11.44
CA GLU A 455 4.10 -4.97 12.85
C GLU A 455 3.27 -4.01 13.76
N GLY A 456 2.89 -2.85 13.22
CA GLY A 456 2.08 -1.83 13.88
C GLY A 456 0.58 -2.11 13.93
N ASP A 457 0.08 -3.10 13.19
CA ASP A 457 -1.35 -3.49 13.15
C ASP A 457 -1.63 -4.91 13.69
N GLU A 458 -0.65 -5.82 13.66
CA GLU A 458 -0.74 -7.19 14.24
C GLU A 458 -0.84 -7.25 15.78
#